data_AF-A0A9D6QYJ8-F1
#
_entry.id   AF-A0A9D6QYJ8-F1
#
_cell.length_a   1.000
_cell.length_b   1.000
_cell.length_c   1.000
_cell.angle_alpha   90.00
_cell.angle_beta   90.00
_cell.angle_gamma   90.00
#
_symmetry.space_group_name_H-M   'P 1'
#
loop_
_entity.id
_entity.type
_entity.pdbx_description
1 polymer ?
#
loop_
_entity_poly.entity_id
_entity_poly.type
_entity_poly.pdbx_seq_one_letter_code
_entity_poly.pdbx_strand_id
1 'polypeptide(L)' 'APLILAVTTIDLAGTYLGAAGPMAPGKITRPRYRLLGAIVEGPEGPVFFKLTGPAGTVTAAQSGFQSLLKSLSR' A
#
# COMPACT_ATOMS: atom_id res chain seq x y z
N ALA A 1 20.71 -9.21 -18.12
CA ALA A 1 19.40 -8.65 -18.49
C ALA A 1 18.87 -7.90 -17.28
N PRO A 2 18.28 -6.69 -17.41
CA PRO A 2 17.66 -6.05 -16.26
C PRO A 2 16.56 -6.97 -15.74
N LEU A 3 16.54 -7.22 -14.43
CA LEU A 3 15.46 -8.00 -13.83
C LEU A 3 14.19 -7.16 -13.90
N ILE A 4 13.31 -7.48 -14.84
CA ILE A 4 11.93 -6.97 -14.80
C ILE A 4 11.25 -7.70 -13.64
N LEU A 5 11.10 -7.03 -12.50
CA LEU A 5 10.44 -7.61 -11.33
C LEU A 5 8.92 -7.71 -11.59
N ALA A 6 8.33 -8.87 -11.30
CA ALA A 6 6.89 -9.05 -11.38
C ALA A 6 6.21 -8.23 -10.27
N VAL A 7 5.12 -7.54 -10.61
CA VAL A 7 4.38 -6.68 -9.67
C VAL A 7 2.90 -7.05 -9.68
N THR A 8 2.36 -7.39 -8.52
CA THR A 8 0.92 -7.57 -8.31
C THR A 8 0.38 -6.40 -7.48
N THR A 9 -0.64 -5.70 -7.98
CA THR A 9 -1.21 -4.52 -7.30
C THR A 9 -2.65 -4.73 -6.87
N ILE A 10 -3.05 -4.01 -5.83
CA ILE A 10 -4.40 -4.00 -5.27
C ILE A 10 -4.77 -2.57 -4.89
N ASP A 11 -6.02 -2.20 -5.13
CA ASP A 11 -6.60 -0.92 -4.72
C ASP A 11 -7.94 -1.19 -4.02
N LEU A 12 -8.00 -0.89 -2.72
CA LEU A 12 -9.20 -1.09 -1.91
C LEU A 12 -9.64 0.22 -1.28
N ALA A 13 -10.93 0.50 -1.34
CA ALA A 13 -11.57 1.53 -0.53
C ALA A 13 -12.50 0.88 0.51
N GLY A 14 -12.57 1.45 1.71
CA GLY A 14 -13.45 0.94 2.74
C GLY A 14 -13.15 1.50 4.13
N THR A 15 -13.36 0.66 5.12
CA THR A 15 -13.16 0.98 6.53
C THR A 15 -11.90 0.31 7.03
N TYR A 16 -10.92 1.11 7.46
CA TYR A 16 -9.67 0.60 8.02
C TYR A 16 -9.83 0.35 9.52
N LEU A 17 -9.47 -0.85 9.97
CA LEU A 17 -9.49 -1.24 11.38
C LEU A 17 -8.07 -1.18 11.95
N GLY A 18 -7.65 0.00 12.41
CA GLY A 18 -6.32 0.21 12.98
C GLY A 18 -6.25 -0.18 14.45
N ALA A 19 -5.06 -0.55 14.95
CA ALA A 19 -4.84 -0.72 16.39
C ALA A 19 -5.08 0.61 17.12
N ALA A 20 -5.76 0.58 18.26
CA ALA A 20 -6.04 1.77 19.06
C ALA A 20 -4.81 2.31 19.82
N GLY A 21 -3.69 1.59 19.77
CA GLY A 21 -2.45 1.87 20.50
C GLY A 21 -2.12 0.73 21.48
N PRO A 22 -0.91 0.71 22.07
CA PRO A 22 -0.44 -0.40 22.90
C PRO A 22 -1.27 -0.64 24.17
N MET A 23 -1.96 0.41 24.65
CA MET A 23 -2.72 0.38 25.91
C MET A 23 -4.24 0.49 25.74
N ALA A 24 -4.74 0.59 24.51
CA ALA A 24 -6.16 0.77 24.27
C ALA A 24 -6.82 -0.56 23.85
N PRO A 25 -7.87 -1.03 24.54
CA PRO A 25 -8.60 -2.21 24.13
C PRO A 25 -9.39 -1.92 22.86
N GLY A 26 -9.12 -2.68 21.79
CA GLY A 26 -9.92 -2.70 20.57
C GLY A 26 -9.27 -2.10 19.32
N LYS A 27 -10.06 -2.06 18.23
CA LYS A 27 -9.67 -1.48 16.94
C LYS A 27 -10.36 -0.13 16.74
N ILE A 28 -9.60 0.87 16.30
CA ILE A 28 -10.17 2.14 15.84
C ILE A 28 -10.67 1.93 14.41
N THR A 29 -11.97 2.17 14.24
CA THR A 29 -12.64 2.12 12.94
C THR A 29 -12.44 3.44 12.22
N ARG A 30 -11.83 3.39 11.03
CA ARG A 30 -11.55 4.57 10.20
C ARG A 30 -12.29 4.44 8.85
N PRO A 31 -13.52 4.97 8.73
CA PRO A 31 -14.27 4.90 7.49
C PRO A 31 -13.63 5.79 6.41
N ARG A 32 -13.97 5.53 5.14
CA ARG A 32 -13.47 6.30 3.97
C ARG A 32 -11.94 6.30 3.87
N TYR A 33 -11.34 5.18 4.18
CA TYR A 33 -9.93 4.92 3.96
C TYR A 33 -9.72 4.17 2.65
N ARG A 34 -8.51 4.26 2.11
CA ARG A 34 -8.07 3.54 0.92
C ARG A 34 -6.71 2.90 1.18
N LEU A 35 -6.45 1.77 0.55
CA LEU A 35 -5.17 1.08 0.52
C LEU A 35 -4.75 0.91 -0.95
N LEU A 36 -3.58 1.45 -1.30
CA LEU A 36 -2.82 0.96 -2.45
C LEU A 36 -1.81 -0.07 -1.97
N GLY A 37 -1.89 -1.29 -2.47
CA GLY A 37 -0.98 -2.38 -2.17
C GLY A 37 -0.21 -2.81 -3.39
N ALA A 38 1.05 -3.21 -3.20
CA ALA A 38 1.82 -3.91 -4.22
C ALA A 38 2.69 -5.00 -3.60
N ILE A 39 2.82 -6.12 -4.31
CA ILE A 39 3.79 -7.17 -4.05
C ILE A 39 4.75 -7.16 -5.22
N VAL A 40 6.04 -6.98 -4.95
CA VAL A 40 7.11 -6.98 -5.94
C VAL A 40 7.99 -8.19 -5.69
N GLU A 41 8.11 -9.07 -6.68
CA GLU A 41 8.94 -10.28 -6.58
C GLU A 41 10.41 -9.91 -6.75
N GLY A 42 11.12 -9.73 -5.63
CA GLY A 42 12.55 -9.40 -5.58
C GLY A 42 13.45 -10.65 -5.61
N PRO A 43 14.77 -10.48 -5.87
CA PRO A 43 15.71 -11.59 -5.95
C PRO A 43 15.88 -12.37 -4.62
N GLU A 44 15.63 -11.70 -3.48
CA GLU A 44 15.68 -12.31 -2.14
C GLU A 44 14.29 -12.65 -1.60
N GLY A 45 13.23 -12.45 -2.38
CA GLY A 45 11.84 -12.69 -2.01
C GLY A 45 10.91 -11.49 -2.24
N PRO A 46 9.61 -11.66 -1.93
CA PRO A 46 8.60 -10.64 -2.19
C PRO A 46 8.69 -9.44 -1.24
N VAL A 47 8.62 -8.23 -1.79
CA VAL A 47 8.57 -6.96 -1.05
C VAL A 47 7.16 -6.38 -1.11
N PHE A 48 6.61 -6.01 0.05
CA PHE A 48 5.24 -5.53 0.19
C PHE A 48 5.21 -4.02 0.42
N PHE A 49 4.58 -3.30 -0.51
CA PHE A 49 4.31 -1.87 -0.38
C PHE A 49 2.86 -1.67 0.04
N LYS A 50 2.63 -0.79 1.03
CA LYS A 50 1.29 -0.40 1.48
C LYS A 50 1.22 1.11 1.66
N LEU A 51 0.28 1.74 0.97
CA LEU A 51 -0.11 3.12 1.22
C LEU A 51 -1.57 3.14 1.69
N THR A 52 -1.74 3.19 3.01
CA THR A 52 -3.06 3.24 3.66
C THR A 52 -3.31 4.60 4.27
N GLY A 53 -4.47 5.19 4.02
CA GLY A 53 -4.82 6.49 4.59
C GLY A 53 -6.23 6.95 4.24
N PRO A 54 -6.63 8.16 4.66
CA PRO A 54 -7.87 8.79 4.19
C PRO A 54 -7.92 8.77 2.66
N ALA A 55 -9.08 8.42 2.09
CA ALA A 55 -9.20 8.19 0.66
C ALA A 55 -8.72 9.38 -0.19
N GLY A 56 -9.06 10.62 0.20
CA GLY A 56 -8.60 11.82 -0.50
C GLY A 56 -7.07 11.97 -0.53
N THR A 57 -6.41 11.70 0.60
CA THR A 57 -4.95 11.75 0.71
C THR A 57 -4.28 10.67 -0.16
N VAL A 58 -4.81 9.45 -0.13
CA VAL A 58 -4.28 8.33 -0.93
C VAL A 58 -4.48 8.60 -2.43
N THR A 59 -5.63 9.15 -2.82
CA THR A 59 -5.88 9.57 -4.21
C THR A 59 -4.89 10.63 -4.67
N ALA A 60 -4.62 11.65 -3.85
CA ALA A 60 -3.63 12.67 -4.18
C ALA A 60 -2.21 12.10 -4.35
N ALA A 61 -1.85 11.07 -3.59
CA ALA A 61 -0.54 10.42 -3.63
C ALA A 61 -0.41 9.30 -4.69
N GLN A 62 -1.50 8.89 -5.34
CA GLN A 62 -1.54 7.71 -6.20
C GLN A 62 -0.50 7.75 -7.34
N SER A 63 -0.33 8.90 -7.99
CA SER A 63 0.65 9.05 -9.09
C SER A 63 2.09 8.84 -8.61
N GLY A 64 2.43 9.34 -7.42
CA GLY A 64 3.73 9.14 -6.79
C GLY A 64 3.97 7.67 -6.45
N PHE A 65 2.96 6.99 -5.91
CA PHE A 65 3.04 5.55 -5.63
C PHE A 65 3.27 4.73 -6.90
N GLN A 66 2.57 5.04 -8.00
CA GLN A 66 2.77 4.36 -9.28
C GLN A 66 4.17 4.63 -9.87
N SER A 67 4.69 5.84 -9.69
CA SER A 67 6.06 6.18 -10.12
C SER A 67 7.12 5.40 -9.34
N LEU A 68 6.91 5.20 -8.03
CA LEU A 68 7.77 4.34 -7.21
C LEU A 68 7.77 2.89 -7.71
N LEU A 69 6.61 2.29 -7.99
CA LEU A 69 6.57 0.92 -8.50
C LEU A 69 7.27 0.78 -9.86
N LYS A 70 7.11 1.77 -10.74
CA LYS A 70 7.78 1.81 -12.05
C LYS A 70 9.30 1.96 -11.94
N SER A 71 9.83 2.54 -10.87
CA SER A 71 11.29 2.64 -10.71
C SER A 71 11.95 1.32 -10.33
N LEU A 72 11.17 0.33 -9.90
CA LEU A 72 11.67 -1.00 -9.50
C LEU A 72 11.86 -1.95 -10.70
N SER A 73 11.34 -1.60 -11.87
CA SER A 73 11.40 -2.41 -13.09
C SER A 73 12.33 -1.82 -14.16
N ARG A 74 13.22 -0.89 -13.80
CA ARG A 74 14.19 -0.28 -14.72
C ARG A 74 15.47 -1.10 -14.85
#